data_AF-A0A0S3TBQ4-F1
#
_entry.id   AF-A0A0S3TBQ4-F1
#
_cell.length_a   1.000
_cell.length_b   1.000
_cell.length_c   1.000
_cell.angle_alpha   90.00
_cell.angle_beta   90.00
_cell.angle_gamma   90.00
#
_symmetry.space_group_name_H-M   'P 1'
#
loop_
_entity.id
_entity.type
_entity.pdbx_description
1 polymer ?
#
loop_
_entity_poly.entity_id
_entity_poly.type
_entity_poly.pdbx_seq_one_letter_code
_entity_poly.pdbx_strand_id
1 'polypeptide(L)'
;LSHNYASSSFCLDELVTILHCKSKGLLVIPVFYEVDPSYVRHQKGSYAEALAKHEKRFKEQKEKLQKWKMALREVADLSGYHLGDGYPANYQSFYLIEN
;
A
#
# COMPACT_ATOMS: atom_id res chain seq x y z
N LEU A 1 0.41 -0.18 4.56
CA LEU A 1 1.33 -0.28 3.40
C LEU A 1 2.75 -0.39 3.93
N SER A 2 3.36 -1.57 3.86
CA SER A 2 4.75 -1.84 4.26
C SER A 2 5.61 -2.17 3.04
N HIS A 3 6.92 -2.36 3.22
CA HIS A 3 7.85 -2.65 2.11
C HIS A 3 7.41 -3.83 1.23
N ASN A 4 6.85 -4.88 1.84
CA ASN A 4 6.46 -6.11 1.16
C ASN A 4 4.99 -6.14 0.73
N TYR A 5 4.21 -5.09 0.97
CA TYR A 5 2.76 -5.10 0.68
C TYR A 5 2.46 -5.45 -0.79
N ALA A 6 3.18 -4.81 -1.73
CA ALA A 6 3.00 -5.06 -3.16
C ALA A 6 3.51 -6.44 -3.63
N SER A 7 4.26 -7.18 -2.82
CA SER A 7 4.72 -8.53 -3.18
C SER A 7 3.57 -9.55 -3.23
N SER A 8 2.49 -9.30 -2.48
CA SER A 8 1.30 -10.15 -2.45
C SER A 8 0.26 -9.65 -3.44
N SER A 9 -0.05 -10.47 -4.46
CA SER A 9 -1.16 -10.18 -5.37
C SER A 9 -2.50 -10.09 -4.64
N PHE A 10 -2.67 -10.84 -3.55
CA PHE A 10 -3.87 -10.78 -2.73
C PHE A 10 -4.02 -9.43 -2.03
N CYS A 11 -2.95 -8.90 -1.44
CA CYS A 11 -2.98 -7.54 -0.85
C CYS A 11 -3.29 -6.46 -1.90
N LEU A 12 -2.80 -6.63 -3.13
CA LEU A 12 -3.11 -5.70 -4.22
C LEU A 12 -4.58 -5.80 -4.69
N ASP A 13 -5.14 -7.01 -4.75
CA ASP A 13 -6.57 -7.22 -5.04
C ASP A 13 -7.48 -6.66 -3.92
N GLU A 14 -7.07 -6.85 -2.67
CA GLU A 14 -7.74 -6.27 -1.50
C GLU A 14 -7.71 -4.74 -1.54
N LEU A 15 -6.56 -4.14 -1.88
CA LEU A 15 -6.44 -2.68 -2.00
C LEU A 15 -7.40 -2.11 -3.05
N VAL A 16 -7.56 -2.77 -4.20
CA VAL A 16 -8.54 -2.39 -5.23
C VAL A 16 -9.96 -2.45 -4.66
N THR A 17 -10.26 -3.47 -3.86
CA THR A 17 -11.56 -3.64 -3.21
C THR A 17 -11.83 -2.55 -2.16
N ILE A 18 -10.83 -2.23 -1.33
CA ILE A 18 -10.91 -1.15 -0.32
C ILE A 18 -11.20 0.19 -0.99
N LEU A 19 -10.51 0.52 -2.10
CA LEU A 19 -10.76 1.76 -2.84
C LEU A 19 -12.10 1.75 -3.58
N HIS A 20 -12.58 0.58 -4.01
CA HIS A 20 -13.96 0.46 -4.47
C HIS A 20 -14.94 0.80 -3.36
N CYS A 21 -14.77 0.27 -2.15
CA CYS A 21 -15.62 0.61 -1.00
C CYS A 21 -15.52 2.10 -0.62
N LYS A 22 -14.35 2.72 -0.75
CA LYS A 22 -14.18 4.17 -0.61
C LYS A 22 -15.05 4.95 -1.59
N SER A 23 -15.13 4.51 -2.86
CA SER A 23 -16.02 5.13 -3.85
C SER A 23 -17.51 5.02 -3.50
N LYS A 24 -17.87 4.12 -2.57
CA LYS A 24 -19.22 3.96 -2.03
C LYS A 24 -19.45 4.77 -0.75
N GLY A 25 -18.49 5.60 -0.34
CA GLY A 25 -18.62 6.51 0.79
C GLY A 25 -17.95 6.04 2.09
N LEU A 26 -17.23 4.90 2.07
CA LEU A 26 -16.45 4.49 3.25
C LEU A 26 -15.17 5.32 3.39
N LEU A 27 -14.84 5.68 4.64
CA LEU A 27 -13.59 6.34 4.96
C LEU A 27 -12.43 5.32 4.88
N VAL A 28 -11.35 5.69 4.19
CA VAL A 28 -10.11 4.91 4.12
C VAL A 28 -8.97 5.81 4.57
N ILE A 29 -8.24 5.35 5.60
CA ILE A 29 -7.07 6.04 6.13
C ILE A 29 -5.86 5.12 5.94
N PRO A 30 -4.94 5.43 5.01
CA PRO A 30 -3.75 4.62 4.83
C PRO A 30 -2.75 4.80 5.99
N VAL A 31 -2.13 3.69 6.37
CA VAL A 31 -0.96 3.69 7.26
C VAL A 31 0.24 3.20 6.45
N PHE A 32 1.25 4.05 6.29
CA PHE A 32 2.52 3.74 5.61
C PHE A 32 3.54 3.36 6.69
N TYR A 33 3.91 2.09 6.76
CA TYR A 33 4.77 1.53 7.78
C TYR A 33 6.18 1.30 7.21
N GLU A 34 7.15 2.04 7.74
CA GLU A 34 8.55 2.08 7.33
C GLU A 34 8.73 2.38 5.83
N VAL A 35 7.74 2.99 5.19
CA VAL A 35 7.75 3.26 3.74
C VAL A 35 7.37 4.71 3.49
N ASP A 36 8.22 5.40 2.74
CA ASP A 36 7.89 6.72 2.20
C ASP A 36 6.66 6.61 1.27
N PRO A 37 5.56 7.34 1.55
CA PRO A 37 4.36 7.32 0.70
C PRO A 37 4.65 7.62 -0.78
N SER A 38 5.68 8.42 -1.09
CA SER A 38 6.11 8.71 -2.46
C SER A 38 6.62 7.48 -3.21
N TYR A 39 7.14 6.47 -2.50
CA TYR A 39 7.56 5.20 -3.09
C TYR A 39 6.34 4.36 -3.45
N VAL A 40 5.28 4.42 -2.65
CA VAL A 40 3.99 3.80 -2.99
C VAL A 40 3.35 4.52 -4.17
N ARG A 41 3.28 5.87 -4.13
CA ARG A 41 2.64 6.72 -5.15
C ARG A 41 3.23 6.55 -6.54
N HIS A 42 4.55 6.45 -6.62
CA HIS A 42 5.28 6.34 -7.89
C HIS A 42 5.82 4.92 -8.14
N GLN A 43 5.41 3.95 -7.31
CA GLN A 43 5.83 2.55 -7.38
C GLN A 43 7.36 2.39 -7.53
N LYS A 44 8.12 2.97 -6.59
CA LYS A 44 9.60 2.93 -6.52
C LYS A 44 10.07 1.89 -5.49
N GLY A 45 11.37 1.59 -5.51
CA GLY A 45 11.99 0.64 -4.57
C GLY A 45 11.33 -0.74 -4.62
N SER A 46 10.99 -1.29 -3.45
CA SER A 46 10.37 -2.62 -3.33
C SER A 46 9.04 -2.75 -4.11
N TYR A 47 8.30 -1.64 -4.30
CA TYR A 47 7.06 -1.64 -5.08
C TYR A 47 7.34 -1.81 -6.59
N ALA A 48 8.41 -1.22 -7.10
CA ALA A 48 8.83 -1.39 -8.49
C ALA A 48 9.20 -2.85 -8.77
N GLU A 49 10.02 -3.43 -7.88
CA GLU A 49 10.48 -4.81 -8.01
C GLU A 49 9.32 -5.82 -7.93
N ALA A 50 8.40 -5.60 -6.99
CA ALA A 50 7.21 -6.44 -6.84
C ALA A 50 6.32 -6.38 -8.09
N LEU A 51 6.06 -5.19 -8.64
CA LEU A 51 5.26 -5.05 -9.84
C LEU A 51 5.94 -5.67 -11.06
N ALA A 52 7.26 -5.55 -11.22
CA ALA A 52 7.99 -6.21 -12.30
C ALA A 52 7.87 -7.74 -12.24
N LYS A 53 7.87 -8.33 -11.03
CA LYS A 53 7.62 -9.77 -10.84
C LYS A 53 6.20 -10.14 -11.22
N HIS A 54 5.22 -9.33 -10.82
CA HIS A 54 3.81 -9.53 -11.18
C HIS A 54 3.56 -9.37 -12.68
N GLU A 55 4.19 -8.42 -13.36
CA GLU A 55 4.08 -8.24 -14.81
C GLU A 55 4.52 -9.49 -15.57
N LYS A 56 5.59 -10.16 -15.12
CA LYS A 56 6.03 -11.44 -15.69
C LYS A 56 5.02 -12.56 -15.42
N ARG A 57 4.47 -12.63 -14.21
CA ARG A 57 3.53 -13.69 -13.78
C ARG A 57 2.14 -13.55 -14.41
N PHE A 58 1.66 -12.31 -14.55
CA PHE A 58 0.30 -11.96 -14.97
C PHE A 58 0.29 -11.25 -16.33
N LYS A 59 1.24 -11.58 -17.22
CA LYS A 59 1.46 -10.90 -18.51
C LYS A 59 0.20 -10.71 -19.39
N GLU A 60 -0.73 -11.65 -19.33
CA GLU A 60 -1.99 -11.61 -20.09
C GLU A 60 -3.10 -10.79 -19.38
N GLN A 61 -2.96 -10.52 -18.09
CA GLN A 61 -3.95 -9.81 -17.26
C GLN A 61 -3.58 -8.32 -17.14
N LYS A 62 -3.39 -7.66 -18.28
CA LYS A 62 -2.93 -6.25 -18.33
C LYS A 62 -3.83 -5.31 -17.54
N GLU A 63 -5.15 -5.51 -17.60
CA GLU A 63 -6.12 -4.70 -16.86
C GLU A 63 -5.92 -4.81 -15.33
N LYS A 64 -5.65 -6.02 -14.83
CA LYS A 64 -5.39 -6.27 -13.40
C LYS A 64 -4.14 -5.53 -12.94
N LEU A 65 -3.06 -5.61 -13.73
CA LEU A 65 -1.80 -4.90 -13.44
C LEU A 65 -1.99 -3.37 -13.42
N GLN A 66 -2.81 -2.83 -14.34
CA GLN A 66 -3.14 -1.40 -14.34
C GLN A 66 -3.98 -0.99 -13.13
N LYS A 67 -4.98 -1.79 -12.75
CA LYS A 67 -5.80 -1.56 -11.55
C LYS A 67 -4.94 -1.50 -10.29
N TRP A 68 -3.97 -2.40 -10.14
CA TRP A 68 -3.04 -2.38 -9.01
C TRP A 68 -2.17 -1.11 -8.98
N LYS A 69 -1.62 -0.68 -10.13
CA LYS A 69 -0.83 0.56 -10.21
C LYS A 69 -1.66 1.79 -9.84
N MET A 70 -2.89 1.88 -10.37
CA MET A 70 -3.82 2.96 -10.05
C MET A 70 -4.19 2.95 -8.57
N ALA A 71 -4.46 1.78 -8.00
CA ALA A 71 -4.82 1.64 -6.60
C ALA A 71 -3.68 2.09 -5.66
N LEU A 72 -2.44 1.69 -5.95
CA LEU A 72 -1.26 2.13 -5.19
C LEU A 72 -1.06 3.65 -5.26
N ARG A 73 -1.30 4.25 -6.43
CA ARG A 73 -1.25 5.70 -6.59
C ARG A 73 -2.36 6.39 -5.80
N GLU A 74 -3.61 5.96 -5.97
CA GLU A 74 -4.76 6.58 -5.30
C GLU A 74 -4.63 6.50 -3.79
N VAL A 75 -4.28 5.34 -3.23
CA VAL A 75 -4.15 5.20 -1.77
C VAL A 75 -3.02 6.08 -1.21
N ALA A 76 -1.96 6.30 -1.98
CA ALA A 76 -0.84 7.18 -1.60
C ALA A 76 -1.15 8.67 -1.73
N ASP A 77 -2.26 9.04 -2.39
CA ASP A 77 -2.77 10.40 -2.49
C ASP A 77 -3.76 10.74 -1.36
N LEU A 78 -4.16 9.75 -0.54
CA LEU A 78 -5.02 9.98 0.63
C LEU A 78 -4.22 10.46 1.84
N SER A 79 -4.82 11.33 2.64
CA SER A 79 -4.30 11.70 3.95
C SER A 79 -4.25 10.49 4.89
N GLY A 80 -3.11 10.27 5.53
CA GLY A 80 -2.93 9.14 6.43
C GLY A 80 -1.67 9.27 7.29
N TYR A 81 -1.25 8.16 7.88
CA TYR A 81 -0.14 8.12 8.83
C TYR A 81 1.10 7.53 8.19
N HIS A 82 2.25 8.20 8.35
CA HIS A 82 3.56 7.63 8.04
C HIS A 82 4.24 7.27 9.36
N LEU A 83 4.51 5.99 9.57
CA LEU A 83 5.16 5.41 10.74
C LEU A 83 6.53 4.88 10.30
N GLY A 84 7.59 5.67 10.43
CA GLY A 84 8.96 5.29 10.05
C GLY A 84 10.00 5.60 11.13
N ASP A 85 11.28 5.46 10.81
CA ASP A 85 12.45 5.50 11.72
C ASP A 85 12.69 6.80 12.53
N GLY A 86 11.74 7.74 12.50
CA GLY A 86 11.74 8.95 13.34
C GLY A 86 10.76 8.91 14.52
N TYR A 87 9.95 7.86 14.69
CA TYR A 87 9.11 7.71 15.88
C TYR A 87 9.95 7.15 17.02
N PRO A 88 10.09 7.87 18.14
CA PRO A 88 10.83 7.32 19.26
C PRO A 88 10.13 6.06 19.76
N ALA A 89 10.92 5.01 20.02
CA ALA A 89 10.47 3.66 20.39
C ALA A 89 9.51 3.62 21.59
N ASN A 90 9.42 4.70 22.37
CA ASN A 90 8.49 4.84 23.47
C ASN A 90 7.02 4.99 23.03
N TYR A 91 6.72 5.46 21.80
CA TYR A 91 5.33 5.49 21.30
C TYR A 91 4.85 4.13 20.79
N GLN A 92 5.75 3.27 20.31
CA GLN A 92 5.40 1.86 20.02
C GLN A 92 5.02 1.11 21.29
N SER A 93 5.58 1.48 22.46
CA SER A 93 5.17 0.92 23.75
C SER A 93 3.77 1.36 24.21
N PHE A 94 3.28 2.54 23.81
CA PHE A 94 1.95 3.02 24.21
C PHE A 94 0.81 2.42 23.39
N TYR A 95 1.05 2.00 22.14
CA TYR A 95 0.04 1.33 21.30
C TYR A 95 0.04 -0.20 21.44
N LEU A 96 0.98 -0.78 22.18
CA LEU A 96 1.01 -2.22 22.50
C LEU A 96 0.40 -2.56 23.87
N ILE A 97 -0.24 -1.60 24.54
CA ILE A 97 -1.08 -1.86 25.72
C ILE A 97 -2.53 -1.71 25.28
N GLU A 98 -3.11 -2.79 24.79
CA GLU A 98 -4.36 -3.39 25.29
C GLU A 98 -4.63 -4.67 24.48
N ASN A 99 -4.80 -5.78 25.22
CA ASN A 99 -5.05 -7.13 24.72
C ASN A 99 -6.38 -7.25 23.96
#